data_AF-A0A386C8X9-F1
#
_entry.id   AF-A0A386C8X9-F1
#
_cell.length_a   1.000
_cell.length_b   1.000
_cell.length_c   1.000
_cell.angle_alpha   90.00
_cell.angle_beta   90.00
_cell.angle_gamma   90.00
#
_symmetry.space_group_name_H-M   'P 1'
#
loop_
_entity.id
_entity.type
_entity.pdbx_description
1 polymer ?
#
loop_
_entity_poly.entity_id
_entity_poly.type
_entity_poly.pdbx_seq_one_letter_code
_entity_poly.pdbx_strand_id
1 'polypeptide(L)' 'MAAKKTSELIPLCHPIALNKVEIEIGVEDGRLVITAIAETNDRTGVEMEAMTAASVAALTL' A
#
# COMPACT_ATOMS: atom_id res chain seq x y z
N MET A 1 6.38 4.84 -1.92
CA MET A 1 7.04 4.16 -3.07
C MET A 1 6.49 2.75 -3.28
N ALA A 2 6.43 1.91 -2.24
CA ALA A 2 6.09 0.49 -2.34
C ALA A 2 4.78 0.16 -3.09
N ALA A 3 3.68 0.88 -2.83
CA ALA A 3 2.39 0.68 -3.51
C ALA A 3 2.51 0.65 -5.05
N LYS A 4 3.33 1.53 -5.63
CA LYS A 4 3.52 1.64 -7.08
C LYS A 4 4.38 0.52 -7.68
N LYS A 5 5.05 -0.26 -6.82
CA LYS A 5 5.93 -1.37 -7.18
C LYS A 5 5.31 -2.74 -6.88
N THR A 6 4.02 -2.79 -6.55
CA THR A 6 3.35 -4.03 -6.15
C THR A 6 3.45 -5.10 -7.23
N SER A 7 3.27 -4.77 -8.51
CA SER A 7 3.43 -5.70 -9.63
C SER A 7 4.87 -6.15 -9.88
N GLU A 8 5.88 -5.40 -9.43
CA GLU A 8 7.28 -5.83 -9.45
C GLU A 8 7.58 -6.84 -8.32
N LEU A 9 6.88 -6.71 -7.19
CA LEU A 9 7.10 -7.52 -5.99
C LEU A 9 6.24 -8.78 -5.95
N ILE A 10 5.03 -8.74 -6.53
CA ILE A 10 4.04 -9.82 -6.46
C ILE A 10 3.78 -10.35 -7.88
N PRO A 11 4.24 -11.58 -8.21
CA PRO A 11 4.30 -12.08 -9.59
C PRO A 11 3.01 -12.09 -10.40
N LEU A 12 1.83 -12.10 -9.75
CA LEU A 12 0.52 -12.17 -10.41
C LEU A 12 -0.29 -10.87 -10.28
N CYS A 13 0.28 -9.82 -9.69
CA CYS A 13 -0.35 -8.51 -9.66
C CYS A 13 -0.13 -7.79 -10.99
N HIS A 14 -1.20 -7.21 -11.53
CA HIS A 14 -1.12 -6.39 -12.73
C HIS A 14 -0.51 -5.03 -12.41
N PRO A 15 0.20 -4.38 -13.35
CA PRO A 15 0.54 -2.98 -13.21
C PRO A 15 -0.73 -2.13 -13.18
N ILE A 16 -0.94 -1.36 -12.11
CA ILE A 16 -2.11 -0.47 -11.94
C ILE A 16 -1.67 0.99 -11.89
N ALA A 17 -2.39 1.85 -12.62
CA ALA A 17 -2.23 3.29 -12.51
C ALA A 17 -2.95 3.81 -11.25
N LEU A 18 -2.20 3.93 -10.15
CA LEU A 18 -2.74 4.47 -8.90
C LEU A 18 -2.98 5.99 -9.01
N ASN A 19 -4.18 6.42 -8.63
CA ASN A 19 -4.55 7.83 -8.56
C ASN A 19 -4.09 8.46 -7.24
N LYS A 20 -4.21 7.74 -6.14
CA LYS A 20 -3.81 8.19 -4.80
C LYS A 20 -3.18 7.04 -4.02
N VAL A 21 -2.16 7.38 -3.23
CA VAL A 21 -1.60 6.52 -2.19
C VAL A 21 -1.31 7.40 -0.98
N GLU A 22 -1.86 7.03 0.17
CA GLU A 22 -1.71 7.74 1.43
C GLU A 22 -1.31 6.75 2.53
N ILE A 23 -0.41 7.19 3.41
CA ILE A 23 0.07 6.40 4.54
C ILE A 23 -0.06 7.29 5.77
N GLU A 24 -0.83 6.82 6.73
CA GLU A 24 -0.96 7.43 8.05
C GLU A 24 -0.30 6.52 9.07
N ILE A 25 0.48 7.11 9.98
CA ILE A 25 1.16 6.39 11.05
C ILE A 25 0.78 7.06 12.36
N GLY A 26 0.13 6.30 13.23
CA GLY A 26 -0.26 6.71 14.58
C GLY A 26 0.38 5.83 15.64
N VAL A 27 0.27 6.26 16.91
CA VAL A 27 0.63 5.45 18.07
C VAL A 27 -0.63 5.12 18.84
N GLU A 28 -0.93 3.84 19.03
CA GLU A 28 -2.05 3.36 19.83
C GLU A 28 -1.56 2.24 20.75
N ASP A 29 -1.84 2.35 22.05
CA ASP A 29 -1.46 1.37 23.08
C ASP A 29 0.02 0.93 23.02
N GLY A 30 0.92 1.89 22.73
CA GLY A 30 2.35 1.64 22.62
C GLY A 30 2.78 0.90 21.35
N ARG A 31 1.90 0.75 20.36
CA ARG A 31 2.18 0.16 19.05
C ARG A 31 2.07 1.23 17.96
N LEU A 32 2.86 1.07 16.91
CA LEU A 32 2.68 1.84 15.69
C LEU A 32 1.53 1.23 14.89
N VAL A 33 0.51 2.02 14.59
CA VAL A 33 -0.59 1.66 13.71
C VAL A 33 -0.37 2.33 12.37
N ILE A 34 -0.33 1.53 11.32
CA ILE A 34 -0.08 2.01 9.96
C ILE A 34 -1.35 1.76 9.14
N THR A 35 -1.94 2.84 8.66
CA THR A 35 -3.08 2.81 7.75
C THR A 35 -2.60 3.18 6.36
N ALA A 36 -2.83 2.30 5.39
CA ALA A 36 -2.52 2.55 3.99
C ALA A 36 -3.81 2.64 3.17
N ILE A 37 -3.96 3.73 2.41
CA ILE A 37 -5.09 3.96 1.52
C ILE A 37 -4.56 4.04 0.09
N ALA A 38 -5.14 3.25 -0.81
CA ALA A 38 -4.85 3.29 -2.24
C ALA A 38 -6.16 3.49 -3.01
N GLU A 39 -6.14 4.31 -4.05
CA GLU A 39 -7.29 4.58 -4.91
C GLU A 39 -6.89 4.48 -6.39
N THR A 40 -7.77 3.90 -7.20
CA THR A 40 -7.64 3.85 -8.65
C THR A 40 -9.00 3.93 -9.34
N ASN A 41 -9.01 4.34 -10.60
CA ASN A 41 -10.16 4.25 -11.52
C ASN A 41 -9.83 3.26 -12.65
N ASP A 42 -9.55 2.00 -12.28
CA ASP A 42 -9.20 0.93 -13.21
C ASP A 42 -10.16 -0.28 -13.06
N ARG A 43 -9.94 -1.34 -13.83
CA ARG A 43 -10.81 -2.53 -13.92
C ARG A 43 -10.66 -3.53 -12.77
N THR A 44 -9.75 -3.28 -11.84
CA THR A 44 -9.42 -4.16 -10.72
C THR A 44 -9.25 -3.35 -9.44
N GLY A 45 -9.46 -3.99 -8.29
CA GLY A 45 -9.19 -3.41 -6.99
C GLY A 45 -7.70 -3.15 -6.73
N VAL A 46 -7.41 -2.44 -5.64
CA VAL A 46 -6.06 -1.99 -5.22
C VAL A 46 -5.71 -2.42 -3.79
N GLU A 47 -6.36 -3.47 -3.30
CA GLU A 47 -6.11 -4.04 -1.98
C GLU A 47 -4.65 -4.51 -1.84
N MET A 48 -4.06 -5.04 -2.91
CA MET A 48 -2.68 -5.54 -2.91
C MET A 48 -1.68 -4.39 -2.80
N GLU A 49 -1.95 -3.27 -3.45
CA GLU A 49 -1.13 -2.06 -3.39
C GLU A 49 -1.18 -1.43 -2.01
N ALA A 50 -2.37 -1.38 -1.37
CA ALA A 50 -2.53 -0.91 -0.01
C ALA A 50 -1.77 -1.80 1.00
N MET A 51 -1.94 -3.12 0.91
CA MET A 51 -1.23 -4.07 1.80
C MET A 51 0.29 -4.02 1.61
N THR A 52 0.76 -3.90 0.38
CA THR A 52 2.20 -3.76 0.07
C THR A 52 2.75 -2.47 0.65
N ALA A 53 2.00 -1.36 0.55
CA ALA A 53 2.40 -0.08 1.11
C ALA A 53 2.51 -0.12 2.64
N ALA A 54 1.49 -0.68 3.31
CA ALA A 54 1.50 -0.86 4.77
C ALA A 54 2.66 -1.75 5.23
N SER A 55 2.90 -2.87 4.54
CA SER A 55 3.95 -3.82 4.89
C SER A 55 5.34 -3.21 4.77
N VAL A 56 5.63 -2.51 3.67
CA VAL A 56 6.94 -1.88 3.49
C VAL A 56 7.11 -0.68 4.41
N ALA A 57 6.04 0.08 4.69
CA ALA A 57 6.09 1.13 5.71
C ALA A 57 6.45 0.55 7.08
N ALA A 58 5.82 -0.56 7.49
CA ALA A 58 6.13 -1.26 8.75
C ALA A 58 7.60 -1.73 8.82
N LEU A 59 8.15 -2.21 7.70
CA LEU A 59 9.55 -2.63 7.61
C LEU A 59 10.56 -1.47 7.59
N THR A 60 10.10 -0.25 7.29
CA THR A 60 10.98 0.93 7.17
C THR A 60 11.17 1.66 8.50
N LEU A 61 10.22 1.55 9.42
CA LEU A 61 10.25 2.18 10.75
C LEU A 61 11.21 1.45 11.70
#